data_AF-A0A415RI39-F1
#
_entry.id   AF-A0A415RI39-F1
#
_cell.length_a   1.000
_cell.length_b   1.000
_cell.length_c   1.000
_cell.angle_alpha   90.00
_cell.angle_beta   90.00
_cell.angle_gamma   90.00
#
_symmetry.space_group_name_H-M   'P 1'
#
loop_
_entity.id
_entity.type
_entity.pdbx_description
1 polymer ?
#
loop_
_entity_poly.entity_id
_entity_poly.type
_entity_poly.pdbx_seq_one_letter_code
_entity_poly.pdbx_strand_id
1 'polypeptide(L)'
;MKKKGFTLVEIIVVLVILAILAAIAIPSVMGYVKEAKEAKELAKVRETVIASQVTLVKSFAFENGNSKQDYTKNMTLPQNMNDDLINHLGYTPYILMFVTGTYDSTKTTSKPEDAYKLYGIVYQETENSKPWFNDGKTWSHKYLWNDGGKKGRLIDSISVGGNSAIRKNVLSTNKNIELTTYIVSRQNETNVDKIKGNNDGGFWDNLKKISD
;
A
#
# COMPACT_ATOMS: atom_id res chain seq x y z
N MET A 1 19.42 -30.70 60.52
CA MET A 1 18.43 -30.26 59.51
C MET A 1 18.72 -31.00 58.20
N LYS A 2 17.84 -31.90 57.74
CA LYS A 2 18.03 -32.61 56.45
C LYS A 2 17.65 -31.68 55.31
N LYS A 3 18.63 -31.21 54.52
CA LYS A 3 18.34 -30.54 53.25
C LYS A 3 17.87 -31.59 52.25
N LYS A 4 16.58 -31.55 51.87
CA LYS A 4 16.07 -32.29 50.70
C LYS A 4 16.66 -31.63 49.45
N GLY A 5 17.71 -32.23 48.89
CA GLY A 5 18.23 -31.83 47.59
C GLY A 5 17.31 -32.34 46.49
N PHE A 6 17.08 -31.51 45.46
CA PHE A 6 16.42 -31.93 44.23
C PHE A 6 17.22 -33.06 43.57
N THR A 7 16.55 -34.08 43.05
CA THR A 7 17.23 -35.16 42.34
C THR A 7 17.54 -34.73 40.90
N LEU A 8 18.66 -35.24 40.38
CA LEU A 8 19.07 -34.96 39.00
C LEU A 8 18.04 -35.48 37.98
N VAL A 9 17.35 -36.57 38.33
CA VAL A 9 16.27 -37.17 37.55
C VAL A 9 15.07 -36.22 37.45
N GLU A 10 14.65 -35.58 38.55
CA GLU A 10 13.53 -34.62 38.53
C GLU A 10 13.82 -33.44 37.59
N ILE A 11 15.05 -32.96 37.54
CA ILE A 11 15.42 -31.86 36.63
C ILE A 11 15.42 -32.31 35.16
N ILE A 12 15.93 -33.49 34.85
CA ILE A 12 15.93 -33.99 33.46
C ILE A 12 14.51 -34.17 32.94
N VAL A 13 13.60 -34.75 33.74
CA VAL A 13 12.20 -34.94 33.33
C VAL A 13 11.52 -33.61 33.05
N VAL A 14 11.74 -32.60 33.90
CA VAL A 14 11.19 -31.25 33.70
C VAL A 14 11.75 -30.61 32.43
N LEU A 15 13.06 -30.70 32.19
CA LEU A 15 13.69 -30.16 30.99
C LEU A 15 13.18 -30.83 29.70
N VAL A 16 12.94 -32.14 29.73
CA VAL A 16 12.36 -32.87 28.59
C VAL A 16 10.93 -32.39 28.31
N ILE A 17 10.10 -32.22 29.35
CA ILE A 17 8.73 -31.70 29.19
C ILE A 17 8.77 -30.27 28.65
N LEU A 18 9.63 -29.39 29.19
CA LEU A 18 9.80 -28.02 28.69
C LEU A 18 10.29 -27.98 27.25
N ALA A 19 11.18 -28.88 26.85
CA ALA A 19 11.65 -28.98 25.47
C ALA A 19 10.53 -29.37 24.51
N ILE A 20 9.68 -30.33 24.87
CA ILE A 20 8.52 -30.74 24.06
C ILE A 20 7.50 -29.59 23.94
N LEU A 21 7.18 -28.92 25.05
CA LEU A 21 6.28 -27.78 25.07
C LEU A 21 6.82 -26.61 24.24
N ALA A 22 8.11 -26.30 24.35
CA ALA A 22 8.75 -25.25 23.57
C ALA A 22 8.71 -25.58 22.07
N ALA A 23 8.95 -26.84 21.68
CA ALA A 23 8.94 -27.26 20.28
C ALA A 23 7.60 -27.01 19.58
N ILE A 24 6.47 -27.17 20.29
CA ILE A 24 5.14 -26.89 19.73
C ILE A 24 4.71 -25.43 19.89
N ALA A 25 5.12 -24.77 20.98
CA ALA A 25 4.68 -23.42 21.29
C ALA A 25 5.40 -22.36 20.45
N ILE A 26 6.70 -22.52 20.21
CA ILE A 26 7.53 -21.52 19.50
C ILE A 26 7.00 -21.24 18.09
N PRO A 27 6.73 -22.24 17.22
CA PRO A 27 6.21 -21.97 15.87
C PRO A 27 4.87 -21.23 15.89
N SER A 28 3.98 -21.60 16.82
CA SER A 28 2.65 -20.98 16.95
C SER A 28 2.76 -19.52 17.38
N VAL A 29 3.57 -19.23 18.41
CA VAL A 29 3.79 -17.86 18.89
C VAL A 29 4.45 -17.00 17.81
N MET A 30 5.41 -17.54 17.05
CA MET A 30 6.02 -16.83 15.92
C MET A 30 5.00 -16.42 14.86
N GLY A 31 4.02 -17.28 14.56
CA GLY A 31 2.92 -16.97 13.65
C GLY A 31 2.09 -15.78 14.14
N TYR A 32 1.62 -15.83 15.39
CA TYR A 32 0.81 -14.75 15.97
C TYR A 32 1.57 -13.41 16.07
N VAL A 33 2.86 -13.46 16.39
CA VAL A 33 3.70 -12.24 16.44
C VAL A 33 3.81 -11.61 15.05
N LYS A 34 3.95 -12.42 13.99
CA LYS A 34 3.99 -11.92 12.61
C LYS A 34 2.65 -11.27 12.22
N GLU A 35 1.52 -11.94 12.48
CA GLU A 35 0.19 -11.39 12.19
C GLU A 35 -0.08 -10.09 12.95
N ALA A 36 0.29 -10.03 14.24
CA ALA A 36 0.15 -8.83 15.05
C ALA A 36 1.02 -7.67 14.54
N LYS A 37 2.23 -7.97 14.05
CA LYS A 37 3.11 -6.99 13.42
C LYS A 37 2.49 -6.42 12.14
N GLU A 38 2.03 -7.30 11.24
CA GLU A 38 1.37 -6.90 9.98
C GLU A 38 0.12 -6.05 10.26
N ALA A 39 -0.71 -6.43 11.23
CA ALA A 39 -1.90 -5.69 11.62
C ALA A 39 -1.56 -4.29 12.19
N LYS A 40 -0.51 -4.19 13.00
CA LYS A 40 -0.02 -2.92 13.57
C LYS A 40 0.46 -1.97 12.47
N GLU A 41 1.20 -2.48 11.50
CA GLU A 41 1.67 -1.66 10.38
C GLU A 41 0.53 -1.20 9.49
N LEU A 42 -0.41 -2.11 9.18
CA LEU A 42 -1.60 -1.76 8.42
C LEU A 42 -2.42 -0.66 9.12
N ALA A 43 -2.48 -0.68 10.46
CA ALA A 43 -3.12 0.39 11.23
C ALA A 43 -2.41 1.74 11.06
N LYS A 44 -1.08 1.77 11.10
CA LYS A 44 -0.31 3.01 10.82
C LYS A 44 -0.56 3.53 9.41
N VAL A 45 -0.56 2.66 8.41
CA VAL A 45 -0.85 3.05 7.03
C VAL A 45 -2.25 3.64 6.91
N ARG A 46 -3.25 3.07 7.62
CA ARG A 46 -4.61 3.62 7.69
C ARG A 46 -4.66 5.02 8.30
N GLU A 47 -3.85 5.30 9.32
CA GLU A 47 -3.71 6.65 9.89
C GLU A 47 -3.10 7.62 8.87
N THR A 48 -2.06 7.19 8.14
CA THR A 48 -1.43 7.98 7.07
C THR A 48 -2.38 8.33 5.91
N VAL A 49 -3.47 7.58 5.70
CA VAL A 49 -4.49 7.90 4.67
C VAL A 49 -5.11 9.28 4.88
N ILE A 50 -5.34 9.66 6.14
CA ILE A 50 -5.93 10.98 6.45
C ILE A 50 -4.90 12.07 6.14
N ALA A 51 -3.65 11.86 6.56
CA ALA A 51 -2.55 12.77 6.27
C ALA A 51 -2.34 12.93 4.74
N SER A 52 -2.43 11.85 3.98
CA SER A 52 -2.26 11.90 2.52
C SER A 52 -3.37 12.65 1.82
N GLN A 53 -4.64 12.54 2.27
CA GLN A 53 -5.71 13.39 1.74
C GLN A 53 -5.45 14.87 1.96
N VAL A 54 -5.01 15.26 3.17
CA VAL A 54 -4.66 16.66 3.47
C VAL A 54 -3.50 17.13 2.60
N THR A 55 -2.47 16.31 2.44
CA THR A 55 -1.31 16.62 1.60
C THR A 55 -1.68 16.77 0.13
N LEU A 56 -2.56 15.91 -0.39
CA LEU A 56 -3.06 15.98 -1.77
C LEU A 56 -3.92 17.22 -2.03
N VAL A 57 -4.75 17.63 -1.05
CA VAL A 57 -5.49 18.91 -1.12
C VAL A 57 -4.52 20.08 -1.20
N LYS A 58 -3.47 20.08 -0.35
CA LYS A 58 -2.45 21.12 -0.36
C LYS A 58 -1.72 21.16 -1.70
N SER A 59 -1.24 20.02 -2.21
CA SER A 59 -0.51 19.96 -3.48
C SER A 59 -1.36 20.49 -4.63
N PHE A 60 -2.64 20.11 -4.69
CA PHE A 60 -3.58 20.61 -5.69
C PHE A 60 -3.76 22.14 -5.63
N ALA A 61 -3.82 22.71 -4.42
CA ALA A 61 -3.91 24.16 -4.25
C ALA A 61 -2.62 24.89 -4.68
N PHE A 62 -1.44 24.35 -4.37
CA PHE A 62 -0.16 24.93 -4.80
C PHE A 62 0.05 24.90 -6.31
N GLU A 63 -0.53 23.91 -7.01
CA GLU A 63 -0.47 23.81 -8.48
C GLU A 63 -1.50 24.71 -9.19
N ASN A 64 -2.18 25.61 -8.48
CA ASN A 64 -3.28 26.46 -9.00
C ASN A 64 -4.37 25.63 -9.74
N GLY A 65 -4.62 24.40 -9.29
CA GLY A 65 -5.56 23.48 -9.94
C GLY A 65 -5.13 22.97 -11.33
N ASN A 66 -3.90 23.27 -11.76
CA ASN A 66 -3.32 22.78 -13.01
C ASN A 66 -2.38 21.61 -12.72
N SER A 67 -2.95 20.43 -12.43
CA SER A 67 -2.20 19.19 -12.54
C SER A 67 -1.85 18.98 -14.01
N LYS A 68 -0.66 19.40 -14.45
CA LYS A 68 -0.21 19.16 -15.83
C LYS A 68 -0.22 17.67 -16.09
N GLN A 69 -1.20 17.25 -16.89
CA GLN A 69 -1.46 15.86 -17.21
C GLN A 69 -0.34 15.28 -18.05
N ASP A 70 0.39 14.32 -17.50
CA ASP A 70 0.76 13.17 -18.29
C ASP A 70 -0.32 12.12 -18.03
N TYR A 71 -1.28 11.99 -18.96
CA TYR A 71 -2.44 11.10 -18.90
C TYR A 71 -2.10 9.59 -18.70
N THR A 72 -0.81 9.27 -18.62
CA THR A 72 -0.24 7.94 -18.44
C THR A 72 0.91 7.88 -17.42
N LYS A 73 1.29 8.98 -16.74
CA LYS A 73 2.44 8.96 -15.82
C LYS A 73 2.04 9.18 -14.37
N ASN A 74 2.59 8.29 -13.55
CA ASN A 74 2.63 8.42 -12.11
C ASN A 74 3.26 9.76 -11.73
N MET A 75 2.65 10.42 -10.75
CA MET A 75 3.15 11.65 -10.19
C MET A 75 3.93 11.36 -8.92
N THR A 76 4.76 12.32 -8.54
CA THR A 76 5.39 12.37 -7.23
C THR A 76 4.90 13.66 -6.56
N LEU A 77 4.81 13.65 -5.24
CA LEU A 77 4.54 14.87 -4.49
C LEU A 77 5.82 15.72 -4.44
N PRO A 78 5.73 17.04 -4.20
CA PRO A 78 6.89 17.83 -3.80
C PRO A 78 7.65 17.14 -2.65
N GLN A 79 8.99 17.21 -2.65
CA GLN A 79 9.83 16.45 -1.70
C GLN A 79 9.40 16.66 -0.24
N ASN A 80 9.16 17.91 0.17
CA ASN A 80 8.72 18.23 1.54
C ASN A 80 7.39 17.55 1.91
N MET A 81 6.45 17.48 0.97
CA MET A 81 5.17 16.80 1.18
C MET A 81 5.33 15.28 1.22
N ASN A 82 6.26 14.74 0.42
CA ASN A 82 6.62 13.34 0.47
C ASN A 82 7.22 12.95 1.83
N ASP A 83 8.15 13.78 2.31
CA ASP A 83 8.81 13.62 3.60
C ASP A 83 7.80 13.69 4.75
N ASP A 84 6.84 14.62 4.71
CA ASP A 84 5.77 14.72 5.71
C ASP A 84 4.97 13.40 5.84
N LEU A 85 4.67 12.73 4.71
CA LEU A 85 3.94 11.46 4.72
C LEU A 85 4.76 10.31 5.27
N ILE A 86 6.04 10.23 4.89
CA ILE A 86 6.97 9.23 5.42
C ILE A 86 7.19 9.43 6.92
N ASN A 87 7.35 10.68 7.37
CA ASN A 87 7.49 11.03 8.77
C ASN A 87 6.24 10.67 9.58
N HIS A 88 5.05 10.89 9.02
CA HIS A 88 3.79 10.49 9.68
C HIS A 88 3.67 8.97 9.83
N LEU A 89 4.13 8.20 8.83
CA LEU A 89 4.18 6.74 8.91
C LEU A 89 5.24 6.25 9.92
N GLY A 90 6.34 7.00 10.06
CA GLY A 90 7.42 6.76 11.01
C GLY A 90 8.42 5.68 10.56
N TYR A 91 8.35 5.25 9.30
CA TYR A 91 9.30 4.32 8.66
C TYR A 91 9.16 4.41 7.13
N THR A 92 10.13 3.85 6.41
CA THR A 92 10.15 3.84 4.94
C THR A 92 9.75 2.47 4.39
N PRO A 93 8.50 2.31 3.90
CA PRO A 93 8.07 1.06 3.30
C PRO A 93 8.73 0.82 1.95
N TYR A 94 8.81 -0.45 1.55
CA TYR A 94 9.31 -0.84 0.23
C TYR A 94 8.46 -0.19 -0.88
N ILE A 95 7.14 -0.20 -0.76
CA ILE A 95 6.24 0.53 -1.66
C ILE A 95 5.16 1.25 -0.85
N LEU A 96 4.95 2.52 -1.17
CA LEU A 96 3.77 3.27 -0.77
C LEU A 96 3.30 4.11 -1.95
N MET A 97 2.07 3.87 -2.38
CA MET A 97 1.44 4.63 -3.46
C MET A 97 0.00 4.97 -3.12
N PHE A 98 -0.41 6.17 -3.53
CA PHE A 98 -1.78 6.66 -3.41
C PHE A 98 -2.40 6.81 -4.79
N VAL A 99 -3.62 6.32 -4.97
CA VAL A 99 -4.37 6.44 -6.22
C VAL A 99 -5.49 7.45 -5.99
N THR A 100 -5.50 8.49 -6.81
CA THR A 100 -6.46 9.60 -6.79
C THR A 100 -7.21 9.66 -8.10
N GLY A 101 -8.27 10.47 -8.16
CA GLY A 101 -8.87 10.84 -9.43
C GLY A 101 -8.00 11.87 -10.15
N THR A 102 -8.20 12.00 -11.44
CA THR A 102 -7.58 13.05 -12.25
C THR A 102 -8.60 14.17 -12.43
N TYR A 103 -8.20 15.42 -12.12
CA TYR A 103 -8.98 16.59 -12.52
C TYR A 103 -8.48 17.09 -13.87
N ASP A 104 -9.42 17.27 -14.79
CA ASP A 104 -9.20 17.87 -16.10
C ASP A 104 -10.18 19.03 -16.25
N SER A 105 -9.68 20.26 -16.21
CA SER A 105 -10.50 21.47 -16.33
C SER A 105 -11.19 21.58 -17.70
N THR A 106 -10.76 20.82 -18.70
CA THR A 106 -11.38 20.78 -20.04
C THR A 106 -12.56 19.81 -20.12
N LYS A 107 -12.71 18.89 -19.17
CA LYS A 107 -13.77 17.87 -19.16
C LYS A 107 -14.86 18.25 -18.17
N THR A 108 -16.09 18.46 -18.66
CA THR A 108 -17.27 18.76 -17.82
C THR A 108 -17.64 17.65 -16.83
N THR A 109 -17.15 16.42 -17.04
CA THR A 109 -17.36 15.27 -16.17
C THR A 109 -16.35 15.16 -15.03
N SER A 110 -15.21 15.87 -15.13
CA SER A 110 -14.14 15.85 -14.11
C SER A 110 -14.36 16.99 -13.14
N LYS A 111 -14.24 16.72 -11.85
CA LYS A 111 -14.42 17.74 -10.83
C LYS A 111 -13.13 17.99 -10.04
N PRO A 112 -12.88 19.22 -9.55
CA PRO A 112 -11.68 19.52 -8.77
C PRO A 112 -11.51 18.59 -7.57
N GLU A 113 -12.61 18.15 -6.95
CA GLU A 113 -12.58 17.22 -5.82
C GLU A 113 -12.03 15.83 -6.13
N ASP A 114 -12.02 15.43 -7.40
CA ASP A 114 -11.49 14.14 -7.80
C ASP A 114 -9.96 14.09 -7.65
N ALA A 115 -9.26 15.22 -7.78
CA ALA A 115 -7.79 15.32 -7.71
C ALA A 115 -7.20 14.95 -6.34
N TYR A 116 -7.97 15.08 -5.27
CA TYR A 116 -7.52 14.81 -3.90
C TYR A 116 -8.32 13.72 -3.20
N LYS A 117 -9.33 13.15 -3.87
CA LYS A 117 -10.05 11.99 -3.35
C LYS A 117 -9.25 10.71 -3.60
N LEU A 118 -8.99 9.97 -2.53
CA LEU A 118 -8.33 8.67 -2.61
C LEU A 118 -9.31 7.59 -3.10
N TYR A 119 -8.90 6.90 -4.15
CA TYR A 119 -9.60 5.78 -4.75
C TYR A 119 -8.86 4.45 -4.53
N GLY A 120 -7.59 4.48 -4.13
CA GLY A 120 -6.86 3.27 -3.79
C GLY A 120 -5.52 3.54 -3.12
N ILE A 121 -4.97 2.52 -2.48
CA ILE A 121 -3.67 2.57 -1.82
C ILE A 121 -2.93 1.28 -2.15
N VAL A 122 -1.63 1.37 -2.40
CA VAL A 122 -0.74 0.22 -2.49
C VAL A 122 0.33 0.38 -1.42
N TYR A 123 0.49 -0.64 -0.59
CA TYR A 123 1.46 -0.68 0.50
C TYR A 123 2.23 -2.00 0.46
N GLN A 124 3.54 -1.95 0.62
CA GLN A 124 4.37 -3.13 0.82
C GLN A 124 5.45 -2.78 1.83
N GLU A 125 5.52 -3.51 2.95
CA GLU A 125 6.48 -3.23 4.03
C GLU A 125 7.91 -3.45 3.55
N THR A 126 8.18 -4.66 3.06
CA THR A 126 9.50 -5.13 2.61
C THR A 126 9.40 -5.78 1.24
N GLU A 127 10.53 -5.90 0.53
CA GLU A 127 10.60 -6.56 -0.79
C GLU A 127 9.93 -7.95 -0.83
N ASN A 128 10.05 -8.70 0.27
CA ASN A 128 9.55 -10.08 0.37
C ASN A 128 8.13 -10.18 0.97
N SER A 129 7.58 -9.07 1.48
CA SER A 129 6.21 -9.06 2.02
C SER A 129 5.18 -9.04 0.90
N LYS A 130 4.02 -9.68 1.12
CA LYS A 130 2.92 -9.57 0.16
C LYS A 130 2.39 -8.13 0.17
N PRO A 131 2.17 -7.51 -1.01
CA PRO A 131 1.62 -6.17 -1.07
C PRO A 131 0.18 -6.16 -0.57
N TRP A 132 -0.17 -5.13 0.18
CA TRP A 132 -1.52 -4.77 0.57
C TRP A 132 -2.08 -3.76 -0.41
N PHE A 133 -3.32 -4.00 -0.82
CA PHE A 133 -4.10 -3.10 -1.65
C PHE A 133 -5.32 -2.65 -0.86
N ASN A 134 -5.54 -1.34 -0.82
CA ASN A 134 -6.80 -0.77 -0.37
C ASN A 134 -7.62 -0.32 -1.58
N ASP A 135 -8.87 -0.75 -1.58
CA ASP A 135 -9.80 -0.59 -2.68
C ASP A 135 -10.77 0.60 -2.43
N GLY A 136 -10.38 1.52 -1.55
CA GLY A 136 -11.23 2.60 -1.03
C GLY A 136 -12.24 2.14 0.02
N LYS A 137 -12.42 0.83 0.23
CA LYS A 137 -13.35 0.27 1.23
C LYS A 137 -12.68 -0.77 2.12
N THR A 138 -11.88 -1.65 1.53
CA THR A 138 -11.33 -2.85 2.16
C THR A 138 -9.85 -3.01 1.82
N TRP A 139 -9.11 -3.60 2.77
CA TRP A 139 -7.71 -3.98 2.58
C TRP A 139 -7.64 -5.46 2.19
N SER A 140 -6.87 -5.79 1.18
CA SER A 140 -6.63 -7.18 0.78
C SER A 140 -5.28 -7.34 0.06
N HIS A 141 -4.76 -8.55 0.00
CA HIS A 141 -3.60 -8.88 -0.86
C HIS A 141 -3.96 -9.07 -2.33
N LYS A 142 -5.24 -8.89 -2.72
CA LYS A 142 -5.66 -9.09 -4.10
C LYS A 142 -5.22 -7.89 -4.93
N TYR A 143 -4.56 -8.17 -6.06
CA TYR A 143 -4.23 -7.14 -7.04
C TYR A 143 -5.45 -6.28 -7.39
N LEU A 144 -5.30 -4.97 -7.25
CA LEU A 144 -6.40 -4.01 -7.30
C LEU A 144 -6.92 -3.71 -8.73
N TRP A 145 -6.17 -4.09 -9.76
CA TRP A 145 -6.50 -3.84 -11.17
C TRP A 145 -7.21 -5.04 -11.82
N ASN A 146 -8.22 -4.73 -12.63
CA ASN A 146 -8.96 -5.69 -13.44
C ASN A 146 -8.29 -5.84 -14.82
N ASP A 147 -7.72 -7.02 -15.07
CA ASP A 147 -7.10 -7.38 -16.36
C ASP A 147 -7.92 -8.49 -17.06
N GLY A 148 -9.22 -8.25 -17.27
CA GLY A 148 -10.02 -9.07 -18.19
C GLY A 148 -10.39 -10.49 -17.72
N GLY A 149 -10.70 -10.71 -16.43
CA GLY A 149 -11.23 -12.04 -16.04
C GLY A 149 -11.62 -12.32 -14.58
N LYS A 150 -11.36 -11.43 -13.62
CA LYS A 150 -11.72 -11.65 -12.21
C LYS A 150 -12.68 -10.56 -11.72
N LYS A 151 -13.97 -10.89 -11.55
CA LYS A 151 -15.01 -9.98 -11.02
C LYS A 151 -14.66 -9.49 -9.60
N GLY A 152 -14.97 -8.23 -9.29
CA GLY A 152 -14.85 -7.64 -7.94
C GLY A 152 -13.61 -6.77 -7.68
N ARG A 153 -13.04 -6.15 -8.72
CA ARG A 153 -11.83 -5.31 -8.63
C ARG A 153 -12.13 -3.85 -8.97
N LEU A 154 -11.29 -2.97 -8.45
CA LEU A 154 -11.61 -1.57 -8.16
C LEU A 154 -11.24 -0.63 -9.31
N ILE A 155 -10.26 -1.03 -10.14
CA ILE A 155 -9.72 -0.24 -11.25
C ILE A 155 -9.73 -1.07 -12.54
N ASP A 156 -10.49 -0.66 -13.53
CA ASP A 156 -10.54 -1.27 -14.86
C ASP A 156 -9.69 -0.46 -15.84
N SER A 157 -8.87 -1.13 -16.66
CA SER A 157 -8.15 -0.46 -17.75
C SER A 157 -9.09 -0.33 -18.95
N ILE A 158 -9.46 0.90 -19.31
CA ILE A 158 -10.18 1.16 -20.56
C ILE A 158 -9.22 1.85 -21.51
N SER A 159 -8.96 1.22 -22.66
CA SER A 159 -8.25 1.85 -23.76
C SER A 159 -9.15 2.95 -24.36
N VAL A 160 -8.67 4.19 -24.40
CA VAL A 160 -9.37 5.27 -25.12
C VAL A 160 -8.59 5.59 -26.38
N GLY A 161 -9.21 5.39 -27.53
CA GLY A 161 -8.71 5.93 -28.80
C GLY A 161 -7.32 5.45 -29.22
N GLY A 162 -6.97 4.20 -28.94
CA GLY A 162 -5.97 3.48 -29.73
C GLY A 162 -4.51 3.51 -29.30
N ASN A 163 -4.07 4.13 -28.19
CA ASN A 163 -2.70 3.89 -27.68
C ASN A 163 -2.39 4.32 -26.23
N SER A 164 -3.40 4.53 -25.37
CA SER A 164 -3.13 4.78 -23.94
C SER A 164 -4.19 4.14 -23.05
N ALA A 165 -3.75 3.23 -22.18
CA ALA A 165 -4.60 2.57 -21.21
C ALA A 165 -4.95 3.58 -20.10
N ILE A 166 -6.20 4.04 -20.06
CA ILE A 166 -6.69 4.89 -18.97
C ILE A 166 -7.26 3.98 -17.89
N ARG A 167 -6.76 4.13 -16.65
CA ARG A 167 -7.27 3.40 -15.48
C ARG A 167 -8.51 4.11 -14.97
N LYS A 168 -9.64 3.41 -14.91
CA LYS A 168 -10.92 3.93 -14.43
C LYS A 168 -11.37 3.22 -13.17
N ASN A 169 -11.83 3.96 -12.16
CA ASN A 169 -12.46 3.35 -10.99
C ASN A 169 -13.89 2.90 -11.35
N VAL A 170 -14.23 1.63 -11.09
CA VAL A 170 -15.55 1.07 -11.43
C VAL A 170 -16.47 0.95 -10.22
N LEU A 171 -15.97 0.95 -8.97
CA LEU A 171 -16.76 0.62 -7.78
C LEU A 171 -17.08 1.78 -6.83
N SER A 172 -16.62 3.01 -7.11
CA SER A 172 -16.86 4.16 -6.22
C SER A 172 -18.12 4.97 -6.57
N THR A 173 -18.52 5.12 -7.83
CA THR A 173 -19.49 6.17 -8.21
C THR A 173 -20.41 5.90 -9.41
N ASN A 174 -20.45 4.68 -10.00
CA ASN A 174 -21.09 4.43 -11.32
C ASN A 174 -20.60 5.39 -12.42
N LYS A 175 -19.43 6.01 -12.22
CA LYS A 175 -18.83 7.00 -13.10
C LYS A 175 -17.42 6.55 -13.47
N ASN A 176 -17.10 6.69 -14.75
CA ASN A 176 -15.76 6.47 -15.28
C ASN A 176 -14.86 7.63 -14.87
N ILE A 177 -14.13 7.49 -13.76
CA ILE A 177 -13.18 8.49 -13.26
C ILE A 177 -11.77 8.08 -13.65
N GLU A 178 -11.04 8.95 -14.34
CA GLU A 178 -9.62 8.76 -14.66
C GLU A 178 -8.79 8.82 -13.39
N LEU A 179 -7.76 7.98 -13.28
CA LEU A 179 -6.98 7.84 -12.06
C LEU A 179 -5.51 8.25 -12.25
N THR A 180 -4.99 8.96 -11.25
CA THR A 180 -3.57 9.32 -11.13
C THR A 180 -2.96 8.57 -9.94
N THR A 181 -1.78 7.97 -10.14
CA THR A 181 -1.02 7.31 -9.07
C THR A 181 0.11 8.21 -8.59
N TYR A 182 0.14 8.51 -7.29
CA TYR A 182 1.24 9.20 -6.62
C TYR A 182 2.16 8.18 -5.95
N ILE A 183 3.44 8.19 -6.30
CA ILE A 183 4.47 7.35 -5.68
C ILE A 183 5.08 8.12 -4.51
N VAL A 184 5.05 7.51 -3.33
CA VAL A 184 5.63 8.08 -2.11
C VAL A 184 6.92 7.38 -1.70
N SER A 185 6.93 6.05 -1.83
CA SER A 185 8.16 5.28 -1.75
C SER A 185 8.17 4.13 -2.76
N ARG A 186 9.38 3.77 -3.21
CA ARG A 186 9.62 2.63 -4.10
C ARG A 186 11.01 2.07 -3.80
N GLN A 187 11.09 0.76 -3.56
CA GLN A 187 12.34 0.06 -3.22
C GLN A 187 13.07 0.71 -2.02
N ASN A 188 12.30 1.11 -1.00
CA ASN A 188 12.79 1.84 0.18
C ASN A 188 13.42 3.22 -0.12
N GLU A 189 13.28 3.76 -1.32
CA GLU A 189 13.69 5.11 -1.69
C GLU A 189 12.48 6.07 -1.56
N THR A 190 12.75 7.31 -1.13
CA THR A 190 11.75 8.38 -0.90
C THR A 190 12.16 9.71 -1.49
N ASN A 191 13.39 9.81 -2.01
CA ASN A 191 13.79 10.97 -2.78
C ASN A 191 12.99 10.99 -4.10
N VAL A 192 12.19 12.03 -4.25
CA VAL A 192 11.27 12.26 -5.37
C VAL A 192 12.00 12.16 -6.72
N ASP A 193 13.24 12.64 -6.82
CA ASP A 193 14.00 12.58 -8.06
C ASP A 193 14.47 11.18 -8.46
N LYS A 194 14.50 10.24 -7.51
CA LYS A 194 14.87 8.85 -7.75
C LYS A 194 13.67 7.93 -7.91
N ILE A 195 12.57 8.22 -7.22
CA ILE A 195 11.33 7.46 -7.34
C ILE A 195 10.46 7.94 -8.51
N LYS A 196 10.68 9.18 -9.01
CA LYS A 196 10.06 9.64 -10.25
C LYS A 196 10.55 8.77 -11.40
N GLY A 197 9.62 8.31 -12.21
CA GLY A 197 9.94 7.45 -13.34
C GLY A 197 8.70 6.75 -13.88
N ASN A 198 8.84 6.14 -15.04
CA ASN A 198 7.76 5.36 -15.62
C ASN A 198 7.56 4.09 -14.77
N ASN A 199 6.39 3.94 -14.14
CA ASN A 199 5.90 2.63 -13.72
C ASN A 199 5.38 1.93 -14.98
N ASP A 200 6.32 1.42 -15.76
CA ASP A 200 6.06 0.60 -16.93
C ASP A 200 5.26 -0.66 -16.58
N GLY A 201 4.83 -1.40 -17.61
CA GLY A 201 4.11 -2.66 -17.43
C GLY A 201 4.83 -3.62 -16.48
N GLY A 202 6.16 -3.67 -16.54
CA GLY A 202 6.99 -4.54 -15.70
C GLY A 202 6.84 -4.31 -14.19
N PHE A 203 6.75 -3.06 -13.74
CA PHE A 203 6.51 -2.77 -12.32
C PHE A 203 5.15 -3.31 -11.84
N TRP A 204 4.10 -3.04 -12.60
CA TRP A 204 2.74 -3.48 -12.26
C TRP A 204 2.58 -5.00 -12.39
N ASP A 205 3.23 -5.61 -13.39
CA ASP A 205 3.29 -7.06 -13.56
C ASP A 205 4.02 -7.74 -12.39
N ASN A 206 5.09 -7.13 -11.86
CA ASN A 206 5.77 -7.65 -10.69
C ASN A 206 4.86 -7.61 -9.45
N LEU A 207 4.24 -6.46 -9.18
CA LEU A 207 3.26 -6.30 -8.09
C LEU A 207 2.12 -7.32 -8.17
N LYS A 208 1.64 -7.61 -9.38
CA LYS A 208 0.63 -8.63 -9.63
C LYS A 208 1.15 -10.03 -9.29
N LYS A 209 2.33 -10.40 -9.80
CA LYS A 209 2.96 -11.72 -9.56
C LYS A 209 3.15 -12.02 -8.08
N ILE A 210 3.55 -11.03 -7.27
CA ILE A 210 3.77 -11.23 -5.83
C ILE A 210 2.47 -11.17 -5.00
N SER A 211 1.36 -10.76 -5.62
CA SER A 211 0.05 -10.64 -4.96
C SER A 211 -0.85 -11.87 -5.12
N ASP A 212 -0.74 -12.57 -6.25
CA ASP A 212 -1.46 -13.83 -6.54
C ASP A 212 -0.84 -15.01 -5.75
#